data_AF-A0A4R9BUN0-F1
#
_entry.id   AF-A0A4R9BUN0-F1
#
_cell.length_a   1.000
_cell.length_b   1.000
_cell.length_c   1.000
_cell.angle_alpha   90.00
_cell.angle_beta   90.00
_cell.angle_gamma   90.00
#
_symmetry.space_group_name_H-M   'P 1'
#
loop_
_entity.id
_entity.type
_entity.pdbx_description
1 polymer ?
#
loop_
_entity_poly.entity_id
_entity_poly.type
_entity_poly.pdbx_seq_one_letter_code
_entity_poly.pdbx_strand_id
1 'polypeptide(L)'
;MDEDIEQVAVRAEIDAVETLAQTTWLGPAIDADARAGRFERWGSSTVIDEHVGGPVISASLFAALHSRAGLAAQWPVGNAGLLHVYGYLLSTVPTPFGFKRDRWLTSTLATAYGLSADAFVPGTSPRTLLERVTEAADALSDRATVRQQEVTGVATSVALDRRSFGGAWALVYIVEGRLVTTFTVESVEQVLDEWDAAEPTLRWNAVDPRRRS
;
A
#
# COMPACT_ATOMS: atom_id res chain seq x y z
N MET A 1 -1.00 -10.31 -18.70
CA MET A 1 -0.30 -9.02 -18.58
C MET A 1 0.94 -9.16 -19.44
N ASP A 2 0.98 -8.43 -20.55
CA ASP A 2 2.02 -8.60 -21.57
C ASP A 2 3.28 -7.79 -21.27
N GLU A 3 3.22 -6.88 -20.29
CA GLU A 3 4.34 -6.05 -19.84
C GLU A 3 5.01 -6.67 -18.62
N ASP A 4 6.32 -6.95 -18.72
CA ASP A 4 7.14 -7.41 -17.61
C ASP A 4 7.35 -6.28 -16.60
N ILE A 5 6.75 -6.44 -15.41
CA ILE A 5 6.78 -5.44 -14.34
C ILE A 5 8.18 -5.17 -13.81
N GLU A 6 9.11 -6.12 -13.89
CA GLU A 6 10.50 -5.91 -13.50
C GLU A 6 11.17 -4.94 -14.48
N GLN A 7 10.96 -5.13 -15.78
CA GLN A 7 11.47 -4.21 -16.81
C GLN A 7 10.82 -2.83 -16.69
N VAL A 8 9.52 -2.75 -16.40
CA VAL A 8 8.84 -1.47 -16.14
C VAL A 8 9.48 -0.77 -14.94
N ALA A 9 9.75 -1.48 -13.84
CA ALA A 9 10.39 -0.93 -12.65
C ALA A 9 11.80 -0.39 -12.94
N VAL A 10 12.62 -1.14 -13.67
CA VAL A 10 13.98 -0.68 -14.05
C VAL A 10 13.91 0.57 -14.92
N ARG A 11 13.00 0.63 -15.90
CA ARG A 11 12.83 1.84 -16.73
C ARG A 11 12.33 3.03 -15.93
N ALA A 12 11.45 2.82 -14.95
CA ALA A 12 10.93 3.87 -14.10
C ALA A 12 12.00 4.54 -13.24
N GLU A 13 13.09 3.84 -12.89
CA GLU A 13 14.23 4.45 -12.20
C GLU A 13 15.07 5.36 -13.11
N ILE A 14 15.02 5.14 -14.43
CA ILE A 14 15.72 5.96 -15.42
C ILE A 14 14.84 7.16 -15.83
N ASP A 15 13.61 6.89 -16.26
CA ASP A 15 12.62 7.91 -16.63
C ASP A 15 11.21 7.47 -16.20
N ALA A 16 10.82 7.92 -15.01
CA ALA A 16 9.51 7.61 -14.44
C ALA A 16 8.36 8.22 -15.24
N VAL A 17 8.53 9.41 -15.82
CA VAL A 17 7.46 10.11 -16.53
C VAL A 17 7.17 9.39 -17.85
N GLU A 18 8.21 9.11 -18.63
CA GLU A 18 8.09 8.37 -19.88
C GLU A 18 7.57 6.95 -19.64
N THR A 19 8.08 6.26 -18.62
CA THR A 19 7.64 4.89 -18.29
C THR A 19 6.15 4.86 -17.96
N LEU A 20 5.67 5.77 -17.10
CA LEU A 20 4.24 5.84 -16.78
C LEU A 20 3.40 6.18 -18.03
N ALA A 21 3.90 7.02 -18.94
CA ALA A 21 3.20 7.38 -20.17
C ALA A 21 3.10 6.22 -21.17
N GLN A 22 4.13 5.37 -21.24
CA GLN A 22 4.20 4.25 -22.19
C GLN A 22 3.52 2.97 -21.69
N THR A 23 3.41 2.78 -20.37
CA THR A 23 2.81 1.58 -19.81
C THR A 23 1.30 1.54 -20.12
N THR A 24 0.82 0.44 -20.67
CA THR A 24 -0.56 0.34 -21.19
C THR A 24 -1.63 0.28 -20.10
N TRP A 25 -1.27 -0.13 -18.88
CA TRP A 25 -2.20 -0.31 -17.78
C TRP A 25 -1.91 0.58 -16.57
N LEU A 26 -0.64 0.81 -16.21
CA LEU A 26 -0.28 1.46 -14.95
C LEU A 26 -0.66 2.94 -14.95
N GLY A 27 -0.25 3.67 -15.98
CA GLY A 27 -0.61 5.07 -16.16
C GLY A 27 -2.13 5.28 -16.19
N PRO A 28 -2.86 4.58 -17.09
CA PRO A 28 -4.32 4.67 -17.16
C PRO A 28 -5.04 4.29 -15.86
N ALA A 29 -4.51 3.35 -15.07
CA ALA A 29 -5.09 3.01 -13.77
C ALA A 29 -4.97 4.17 -12.77
N ILE A 30 -3.80 4.81 -12.68
CA ILE A 30 -3.60 6.01 -11.84
C ILE A 30 -4.57 7.12 -12.27
N ASP A 31 -4.72 7.36 -13.57
CA ASP A 31 -5.62 8.38 -14.11
C ASP A 31 -7.10 8.06 -13.80
N ALA A 32 -7.48 6.78 -13.85
CA ALA A 32 -8.82 6.33 -13.51
C ALA A 32 -9.12 6.49 -12.01
N ASP A 33 -8.15 6.21 -11.15
CA ASP A 33 -8.28 6.37 -9.69
C ASP A 33 -8.31 7.81 -9.24
N ALA A 34 -7.49 8.67 -9.86
CA ALA A 34 -7.51 10.11 -9.66
C ALA A 34 -8.88 10.69 -10.02
N ARG A 35 -9.40 10.39 -11.22
CA ARG A 35 -10.73 10.86 -11.66
C ARG A 35 -11.88 10.36 -10.77
N ALA A 36 -11.74 9.17 -10.20
CA ALA A 36 -12.73 8.58 -9.31
C ALA A 36 -12.56 9.00 -7.84
N GLY A 37 -11.59 9.85 -7.50
CA GLY A 37 -11.34 10.30 -6.13
C GLY A 37 -10.89 9.18 -5.17
N ARG A 38 -10.40 8.03 -5.69
CA ARG A 38 -10.13 6.85 -4.85
C ARG A 38 -8.97 7.05 -3.88
N PHE A 39 -8.03 7.96 -4.19
CA PHE A 39 -6.93 8.30 -3.31
C PHE A 39 -7.37 8.98 -2.00
N GLU A 40 -8.58 9.56 -1.94
CA GLU A 40 -9.11 10.20 -0.72
C GLU A 40 -9.41 9.20 0.40
N ARG A 41 -9.55 7.91 0.06
CA ARG A 41 -9.72 6.82 1.03
C ARG A 41 -8.41 6.43 1.72
N TRP A 42 -7.28 6.95 1.24
CA TRP A 42 -5.96 6.60 1.72
C TRP A 42 -5.31 7.76 2.46
N GLY A 43 -4.65 7.43 3.56
CA GLY A 43 -3.94 8.35 4.43
C GLY A 43 -2.59 8.78 3.86
N SER A 44 -1.71 9.24 4.74
CA SER A 44 -0.32 9.61 4.38
C SER A 44 0.64 8.51 4.79
N SER A 45 1.64 8.26 3.94
CA SER A 45 2.73 7.34 4.22
C SER A 45 4.06 7.93 3.81
N THR A 46 5.12 7.57 4.52
CA THR A 46 6.50 7.79 4.08
C THR A 46 6.94 6.67 3.13
N VAL A 47 7.85 6.98 2.20
CA VAL A 47 8.56 5.97 1.40
C VAL A 47 9.79 5.40 2.12
N ILE A 48 10.16 5.96 3.27
CA ILE A 48 11.27 5.44 4.07
C ILE A 48 10.82 4.15 4.74
N ASP A 49 11.45 3.04 4.38
CA ASP A 49 11.15 1.74 4.99
C ASP A 49 11.96 1.55 6.27
N GLU A 50 11.29 1.09 7.32
CA GLU A 50 11.86 0.92 8.65
C GLU A 50 12.93 -0.18 8.74
N HIS A 51 12.88 -1.18 7.86
CA HIS A 51 13.84 -2.28 7.83
C HIS A 51 15.05 -1.98 6.95
N VAL A 52 14.86 -1.20 5.88
CA VAL A 52 15.94 -0.75 4.99
C VAL A 52 16.63 0.51 5.52
N GLY A 53 15.92 1.33 6.28
CA GLY A 53 16.38 2.64 6.76
C GLY A 53 16.48 3.70 5.65
N GLY A 54 15.83 3.46 4.50
CA GLY A 54 15.95 4.29 3.30
C GLY A 54 14.70 4.23 2.41
N PRO A 55 14.64 5.08 1.37
CA PRO A 55 13.49 5.15 0.48
C PRO A 55 13.36 3.88 -0.38
N VAL A 56 12.13 3.35 -0.50
CA VAL A 56 11.86 2.17 -1.35
C VAL A 56 11.57 2.50 -2.82
N ILE A 57 11.41 3.77 -3.15
CA ILE A 57 11.33 4.29 -4.52
C ILE A 57 12.17 5.57 -4.60
N SER A 58 12.68 5.93 -5.77
CA SER A 58 13.41 7.18 -5.97
C SER A 58 12.52 8.43 -5.83
N ALA A 59 13.14 9.58 -5.55
CA ALA A 59 12.44 10.86 -5.48
C ALA A 59 11.84 11.29 -6.83
N SER A 60 12.48 10.95 -7.94
CA SER A 60 11.98 11.17 -9.30
C SER A 60 10.70 10.35 -9.54
N LEU A 61 10.71 9.06 -9.19
CA LEU A 61 9.53 8.20 -9.31
C LEU A 61 8.39 8.68 -8.41
N PHE A 62 8.68 9.05 -7.15
CA PHE A 62 7.70 9.64 -6.25
C PHE A 62 7.04 10.89 -6.86
N ALA A 63 7.83 11.80 -7.41
CA ALA A 63 7.32 13.04 -8.01
C ALA A 63 6.47 12.74 -9.25
N ALA A 64 6.92 11.82 -10.12
CA ALA A 64 6.18 11.43 -11.32
C ALA A 64 4.82 10.79 -11.00
N LEU A 65 4.76 9.91 -10.00
CA LEU A 65 3.51 9.29 -9.54
C LEU A 65 2.52 10.35 -9.03
N HIS A 66 2.96 11.24 -8.13
CA HIS A 66 2.09 12.26 -7.54
C HIS A 66 1.65 13.30 -8.57
N SER A 67 2.56 13.73 -9.45
CA SER A 67 2.22 14.64 -10.55
C SER A 67 1.17 14.04 -11.46
N ARG A 68 1.27 12.75 -11.80
CA ARG A 68 0.28 12.07 -12.64
C ARG A 68 -1.07 11.94 -11.95
N ALA A 69 -1.06 11.58 -10.66
CA ALA A 69 -2.28 11.46 -9.86
C ALA A 69 -2.94 12.81 -9.55
N GLY A 70 -2.28 13.94 -9.83
CA GLY A 70 -2.76 15.28 -9.46
C GLY A 70 -2.80 15.51 -7.95
N LEU A 71 -1.93 14.84 -7.20
CA LEU A 71 -1.89 14.88 -5.74
C LEU A 71 -0.73 15.74 -5.25
N ALA A 72 -1.01 16.67 -4.33
CA ALA A 72 0.03 17.41 -3.62
C ALA A 72 0.73 16.49 -2.61
N ALA A 73 2.05 16.47 -2.62
CA ALA A 73 2.87 15.71 -1.69
C ALA A 73 4.26 16.35 -1.54
N GLN A 74 4.95 16.02 -0.46
CA GLN A 74 6.29 16.52 -0.17
C GLN A 74 7.17 15.34 0.20
N TRP A 75 8.23 15.13 -0.58
CA TRP A 75 9.19 14.06 -0.31
C TRP A 75 9.68 14.09 1.15
N PRO A 76 9.73 12.96 1.88
CA PRO A 76 9.44 11.58 1.43
C PRO A 76 8.00 11.11 1.71
N VAL A 77 7.06 12.02 2.00
CA VAL A 77 5.70 11.72 2.45
C VAL A 77 4.66 12.02 1.38
N GLY A 78 3.80 11.04 1.08
CA GLY A 78 2.78 11.15 0.06
C GLY A 78 1.53 10.32 0.35
N ASN A 79 0.65 10.20 -0.65
CA ASN A 79 -0.58 9.42 -0.51
C ASN A 79 -0.27 7.93 -0.36
N ALA A 80 -0.79 7.31 0.69
CA ALA A 80 -0.47 5.93 1.02
C ALA A 80 -0.93 4.94 -0.06
N GLY A 81 -2.11 5.15 -0.66
CA GLY A 81 -2.62 4.29 -1.74
C GLY A 81 -1.72 4.35 -2.97
N LEU A 82 -1.32 5.56 -3.38
CA LEU A 82 -0.40 5.74 -4.50
C LEU A 82 0.96 5.08 -4.23
N LEU A 83 1.51 5.27 -3.03
CA LEU A 83 2.83 4.73 -2.66
C LEU A 83 2.83 3.22 -2.48
N HIS A 84 1.92 2.68 -1.68
CA HIS A 84 1.88 1.25 -1.34
C HIS A 84 1.34 0.40 -2.49
N VAL A 85 0.40 0.91 -3.30
CA VAL A 85 -0.14 0.13 -4.42
C VAL A 85 0.74 0.30 -5.65
N TYR A 86 0.88 1.53 -6.16
CA TYR A 86 1.59 1.78 -7.42
C TYR A 86 3.10 1.95 -7.25
N GLY A 87 3.54 2.64 -6.21
CA GLY A 87 4.97 2.78 -5.92
C GLY A 87 5.66 1.44 -5.65
N TYR A 88 5.03 0.55 -4.90
CA TYR A 88 5.61 -0.76 -4.57
C TYR A 88 5.77 -1.67 -5.78
N LEU A 89 4.87 -1.60 -6.77
CA LEU A 89 5.02 -2.34 -8.02
C LEU A 89 6.33 -1.99 -8.75
N LEU A 90 6.76 -0.73 -8.63
CA LEU A 90 7.96 -0.19 -9.28
C LEU A 90 9.19 -0.17 -8.38
N SER A 91 9.07 -0.49 -7.09
CA SER A 91 10.19 -0.53 -6.14
C SER A 91 11.21 -1.60 -6.52
N THR A 92 12.46 -1.20 -6.76
CA THR A 92 13.59 -2.10 -7.05
C THR A 92 14.44 -2.43 -5.82
N VAL A 93 14.03 -1.96 -4.64
CA VAL A 93 14.78 -2.12 -3.39
C VAL A 93 14.40 -3.46 -2.73
N PRO A 94 15.36 -4.39 -2.53
CA PRO A 94 15.09 -5.61 -1.78
C PRO A 94 14.94 -5.31 -0.28
N THR A 95 14.04 -6.03 0.38
CA THR A 95 13.90 -6.01 1.84
C THR A 95 14.23 -7.40 2.41
N PRO A 96 14.41 -7.55 3.73
CA PRO A 96 14.56 -8.88 4.35
C PRO A 96 13.42 -9.87 4.02
N PHE A 97 12.27 -9.37 3.55
CA PHE A 97 11.08 -10.15 3.23
C PHE A 97 10.83 -10.30 1.72
N GLY A 98 11.79 -9.94 0.87
CA GLY A 98 11.63 -9.92 -0.60
C GLY A 98 11.35 -8.51 -1.13
N PHE A 99 10.81 -8.42 -2.35
CA PHE A 99 10.49 -7.13 -2.95
C PHE A 99 9.11 -6.65 -2.52
N LYS A 100 8.95 -5.33 -2.38
CA LYS A 100 7.65 -4.72 -2.04
C LYS A 100 6.56 -5.07 -3.07
N ARG A 101 6.92 -5.25 -4.34
CA ARG A 101 5.99 -5.64 -5.42
C ARG A 101 5.36 -7.02 -5.23
N ASP A 102 6.03 -7.93 -4.52
CA ASP A 102 5.58 -9.31 -4.32
C ASP A 102 4.24 -9.37 -3.55
N ARG A 103 3.94 -8.31 -2.79
CA ARG A 103 2.64 -8.09 -2.14
C ARG A 103 1.46 -8.20 -3.11
N TRP A 104 1.65 -7.76 -4.36
CA TRP A 104 0.59 -7.68 -5.37
C TRP A 104 0.68 -8.79 -6.42
N LEU A 105 1.90 -9.29 -6.66
CA LEU A 105 2.16 -10.27 -7.72
C LEU A 105 2.00 -11.72 -7.25
N THR A 106 2.02 -11.95 -5.95
CA THR A 106 1.82 -13.28 -5.36
C THR A 106 0.38 -13.47 -4.88
N SER A 107 -0.04 -14.72 -4.73
CA SER A 107 -1.38 -15.07 -4.26
C SER A 107 -1.56 -14.93 -2.75
N THR A 108 -0.49 -14.68 -1.99
CA THR A 108 -0.46 -14.73 -0.52
C THR A 108 -1.49 -13.78 0.09
N LEU A 109 -1.47 -12.51 -0.32
CA LEU A 109 -2.41 -11.52 0.22
C LEU A 109 -3.85 -11.83 -0.20
N ALA A 110 -4.09 -12.11 -1.48
CA ALA A 110 -5.42 -12.43 -1.97
C ALA A 110 -6.04 -13.64 -1.24
N THR A 111 -5.23 -14.67 -0.99
CA THR A 111 -5.64 -15.87 -0.26
C THR A 111 -5.95 -15.56 1.22
N ALA A 112 -5.16 -14.71 1.87
CA ALA A 112 -5.43 -14.28 3.25
C ALA A 112 -6.79 -13.56 3.37
N TYR A 113 -7.17 -12.79 2.35
CA TYR A 113 -8.49 -12.17 2.20
C TYR A 113 -9.61 -13.14 1.81
N GLY A 114 -9.29 -14.39 1.43
CA GLY A 114 -10.25 -15.37 0.94
C GLY A 114 -10.71 -15.14 -0.50
N LEU A 115 -9.91 -14.45 -1.30
CA LEU A 115 -10.18 -14.11 -2.70
C LEU A 115 -9.47 -15.08 -3.66
N SER A 116 -9.76 -14.97 -4.96
CA SER A 116 -9.01 -15.69 -5.99
C SER A 116 -7.53 -15.30 -5.95
N ALA A 117 -6.64 -16.25 -6.28
CA ALA A 117 -5.19 -16.07 -6.20
C ALA A 117 -4.65 -14.87 -7.00
N ASP A 118 -5.39 -14.43 -8.02
CA ASP A 118 -5.05 -13.34 -8.92
C ASP A 118 -5.84 -12.04 -8.64
N ALA A 119 -6.60 -11.98 -7.54
CA ALA A 119 -7.49 -10.87 -7.21
C ALA A 119 -6.79 -9.52 -7.00
N PHE A 120 -5.48 -9.53 -6.76
CA PHE A 120 -4.65 -8.32 -6.66
C PHE A 120 -3.54 -8.23 -7.71
N VAL A 121 -3.50 -9.16 -8.67
CA VAL A 121 -2.53 -9.07 -9.77
C VAL A 121 -3.00 -7.98 -10.75
N PRO A 122 -2.16 -7.00 -11.14
CA PRO A 122 -2.54 -6.01 -12.14
C PRO A 122 -2.94 -6.63 -13.48
N GLY A 123 -3.90 -6.00 -14.17
CA GLY A 123 -4.33 -6.42 -15.51
C GLY A 123 -5.18 -7.69 -15.58
N THR A 124 -5.50 -8.34 -14.46
CA THR A 124 -6.43 -9.48 -14.40
C THR A 124 -7.90 -9.08 -14.31
N SER A 125 -8.17 -7.78 -14.16
CA SER A 125 -9.51 -7.21 -14.01
C SER A 125 -9.60 -5.90 -14.80
N PRO A 126 -10.80 -5.53 -15.31
CA PRO A 126 -11.04 -4.19 -15.83
C PRO A 126 -11.04 -3.11 -14.73
N ARG A 127 -11.13 -3.50 -13.46
CA ARG A 127 -11.05 -2.59 -12.30
C ARG A 127 -9.59 -2.34 -11.93
N THR A 128 -9.29 -1.15 -11.42
CA THR A 128 -7.92 -0.81 -11.02
C THR A 128 -7.49 -1.65 -9.82
N LEU A 129 -6.17 -1.81 -9.63
CA LEU A 129 -5.65 -2.49 -8.45
C LEU A 129 -6.06 -1.75 -7.16
N LEU A 130 -5.90 -0.43 -7.13
CA LEU A 130 -6.26 0.37 -5.97
C LEU A 130 -7.72 0.18 -5.59
N GLU A 131 -8.62 0.19 -6.57
CA GLU A 131 -10.06 -0.01 -6.33
C GLU A 131 -10.34 -1.35 -5.65
N ARG A 132 -9.80 -2.45 -6.18
CA ARG A 132 -9.99 -3.80 -5.62
C ARG A 132 -9.39 -3.95 -4.23
N VAL A 133 -8.18 -3.42 -4.02
CA VAL A 133 -7.51 -3.45 -2.71
C VAL A 133 -8.28 -2.63 -1.68
N THR A 134 -8.76 -1.45 -2.07
CA THR A 134 -9.54 -0.57 -1.19
C THR A 134 -10.83 -1.26 -0.75
N GLU A 135 -11.59 -1.84 -1.69
CA GLU A 135 -12.84 -2.56 -1.36
C GLU A 135 -12.59 -3.75 -0.42
N ALA A 136 -11.55 -4.55 -0.68
CA ALA A 136 -11.21 -5.68 0.17
C ALA A 136 -10.81 -5.23 1.59
N ALA A 137 -10.00 -4.16 1.69
CA ALA A 137 -9.54 -3.61 2.96
C ALA A 137 -10.69 -2.97 3.76
N ASP A 138 -11.57 -2.22 3.11
CA ASP A 138 -12.78 -1.64 3.71
C ASP A 138 -13.65 -2.76 4.31
N ALA A 139 -13.94 -3.81 3.51
CA ALA A 139 -14.72 -4.95 3.97
C ALA A 139 -14.06 -5.73 5.12
N LEU A 140 -12.73 -5.69 5.25
CA LEU A 140 -12.01 -6.31 6.38
C LEU A 140 -12.09 -5.43 7.62
N SER A 141 -11.87 -4.13 7.47
CA SER A 141 -12.00 -3.15 8.56
C SER A 141 -13.38 -3.22 9.21
N ASP A 142 -14.44 -3.23 8.41
CA ASP A 142 -15.83 -3.22 8.89
C ASP A 142 -16.18 -4.45 9.74
N ARG A 143 -15.57 -5.60 9.45
CA ARG A 143 -15.95 -6.88 10.08
C ARG A 143 -14.99 -7.34 11.17
N ALA A 144 -13.73 -6.92 11.13
CA ALA A 144 -12.64 -7.56 11.88
C ALA A 144 -11.65 -6.55 12.48
N THR A 145 -12.09 -5.35 12.83
CA THR A 145 -11.30 -4.44 13.68
C THR A 145 -11.06 -5.08 15.04
N VAL A 146 -9.79 -5.29 15.41
CA VAL A 146 -9.38 -6.00 16.65
C VAL A 146 -8.81 -5.07 17.71
N ARG A 147 -8.24 -3.93 17.31
CA ARG A 147 -7.76 -2.88 18.21
C ARG A 147 -8.02 -1.51 17.62
N GLN A 148 -8.23 -0.57 18.54
CA GLN A 148 -8.26 0.86 18.26
C GLN A 148 -7.46 1.55 19.36
N GLN A 149 -6.72 2.59 18.99
CA GLN A 149 -6.02 3.44 19.96
C GLN A 149 -5.82 4.84 19.40
N GLU A 150 -5.61 5.79 20.29
CA GLU A 150 -5.21 7.13 19.93
C GLU A 150 -3.68 7.27 20.05
N VAL A 151 -3.04 7.78 18.98
CA VAL A 151 -1.62 8.08 18.94
C VAL A 151 -1.47 9.60 18.85
N THR A 152 -1.12 10.26 19.95
CA THR A 152 -0.94 11.73 19.99
C THR A 152 -2.16 12.54 19.49
N GLY A 153 -3.39 12.10 19.77
CA GLY A 153 -4.60 12.73 19.23
C GLY A 153 -4.98 12.29 17.80
N VAL A 154 -4.39 11.21 17.29
CA VAL A 154 -4.73 10.61 16.00
C VAL A 154 -5.39 9.26 16.24
N ALA A 155 -6.62 9.06 15.80
CA ALA A 155 -7.31 7.79 15.89
C ALA A 155 -6.66 6.76 14.95
N THR A 156 -6.34 5.58 15.47
CA THR A 156 -5.77 4.48 14.70
C THR A 156 -6.51 3.19 14.99
N SER A 157 -6.61 2.32 14.00
CA SER A 157 -7.19 0.98 14.16
C SER A 157 -6.45 -0.05 13.32
N VAL A 158 -6.44 -1.28 13.83
CA VAL A 158 -5.96 -2.45 13.10
C VAL A 158 -7.08 -3.48 13.01
N ALA A 159 -7.23 -4.04 11.82
CA ALA A 159 -8.16 -5.11 11.56
C ALA A 159 -7.40 -6.34 11.06
N LEU A 160 -7.77 -7.52 11.56
CA LEU A 160 -7.08 -8.78 11.34
C LEU A 160 -8.10 -9.89 11.08
N ASP A 161 -7.98 -10.55 9.95
CA ASP A 161 -8.83 -11.70 9.61
C ASP A 161 -8.03 -12.72 8.79
N ARG A 162 -8.47 -13.97 8.84
CA ARG A 162 -7.93 -15.04 8.00
C ARG A 162 -9.08 -15.91 7.50
N ARG A 163 -9.22 -15.96 6.18
CA ARG A 163 -10.25 -16.76 5.52
C ARG A 163 -9.80 -18.14 5.07
N SER A 164 -8.49 -18.39 4.99
CA SER A 164 -7.92 -19.72 4.69
C SER A 164 -7.38 -20.40 5.94
N PHE A 165 -7.86 -21.60 6.24
CA PHE A 165 -7.38 -22.38 7.38
C PHE A 165 -5.89 -22.69 7.23
N GLY A 166 -5.08 -22.33 8.23
CA GLY A 166 -3.62 -22.56 8.22
C GLY A 166 -2.78 -21.61 7.37
N GLY A 167 -3.38 -20.59 6.74
CA GLY A 167 -2.64 -19.55 6.00
C GLY A 167 -2.23 -18.35 6.86
N ALA A 168 -1.59 -17.36 6.24
CA ALA A 168 -1.30 -16.06 6.84
C ALA A 168 -2.58 -15.24 7.08
N TRP A 169 -2.52 -14.29 8.00
CA TRP A 169 -3.60 -13.35 8.30
C TRP A 169 -3.51 -12.10 7.43
N ALA A 170 -4.63 -11.59 6.96
CA ALA A 170 -4.70 -10.28 6.33
C ALA A 170 -4.81 -9.20 7.42
N LEU A 171 -3.96 -8.18 7.30
CA LEU A 171 -3.93 -7.01 8.16
C LEU A 171 -4.37 -5.78 7.38
N VAL A 172 -5.19 -4.92 7.99
CA VAL A 172 -5.46 -3.56 7.53
C VAL A 172 -5.13 -2.58 8.65
N TYR A 173 -4.40 -1.52 8.30
CA TYR A 173 -4.13 -0.41 9.21
C TYR A 173 -4.77 0.88 8.73
N ILE A 174 -5.46 1.54 9.64
CA ILE A 174 -6.23 2.75 9.39
C ILE A 174 -5.80 3.85 10.36
N VAL A 175 -5.72 5.05 9.83
CA VAL A 175 -5.39 6.29 10.56
C VAL A 175 -6.42 7.34 10.17
N GLU A 176 -7.13 7.91 11.14
CA GLU A 176 -8.20 8.91 10.93
C GLU A 176 -9.26 8.43 9.91
N GLY A 177 -9.65 7.16 10.00
CA GLY A 177 -10.63 6.56 9.09
C GLY A 177 -10.15 6.35 7.65
N ARG A 178 -8.85 6.56 7.38
CA ARG A 178 -8.24 6.33 6.05
C ARG A 178 -7.27 5.15 6.07
N LEU A 179 -7.30 4.36 5.01
CA LEU A 179 -6.38 3.24 4.81
C LEU A 179 -4.95 3.75 4.70
N VAL A 180 -4.02 3.14 5.44
CA VAL A 180 -2.58 3.38 5.24
C VAL A 180 -1.95 2.22 4.49
N THR A 181 -2.20 0.99 4.94
CA THR A 181 -1.56 -0.20 4.36
C THR A 181 -2.36 -1.45 4.61
N THR A 182 -2.10 -2.46 3.80
CA THR A 182 -2.54 -3.83 4.01
C THR A 182 -1.48 -4.82 3.53
N PHE A 183 -1.29 -5.90 4.29
CA PHE A 183 -0.33 -6.97 4.00
C PHE A 183 -0.67 -8.21 4.84
N THR A 184 0.11 -9.28 4.67
CA THR A 184 -0.06 -10.52 5.44
C THR A 184 0.84 -10.56 6.66
N VAL A 185 0.35 -11.14 7.76
CA VAL A 185 1.13 -11.42 8.97
C VAL A 185 1.00 -12.89 9.36
N GLU A 186 2.09 -13.47 9.88
CA GLU A 186 2.11 -14.88 10.28
C GLU A 186 1.56 -15.10 11.71
N SER A 187 1.77 -14.14 12.61
CA SER A 187 1.27 -14.20 13.99
C SER A 187 0.46 -12.96 14.34
N VAL A 188 -0.80 -13.19 14.73
CA VAL A 188 -1.67 -12.14 15.28
C VAL A 188 -1.20 -11.74 16.66
N GLU A 189 -0.76 -12.70 17.46
CA GLU A 189 -0.24 -12.49 18.81
C GLU A 189 0.93 -11.50 18.78
N GLN A 190 1.90 -11.70 17.90
CA GLN A 190 3.02 -10.78 17.74
C GLN A 190 2.59 -9.35 17.37
N VAL A 191 1.61 -9.21 16.47
CA VAL A 191 1.07 -7.89 16.08
C VAL A 191 0.37 -7.22 17.25
N LEU A 192 -0.41 -7.97 18.03
CA LEU A 192 -1.13 -7.44 19.18
C LEU A 192 -0.20 -7.13 20.35
N ASP A 193 0.84 -7.94 20.55
CA ASP A 193 1.88 -7.67 21.55
C ASP A 193 2.65 -6.39 21.19
N GLU A 194 3.04 -6.19 19.92
CA GLU A 194 3.65 -4.93 19.46
C GLU A 194 2.69 -3.73 19.57
N TRP A 195 1.39 -4.00 19.39
CA TRP A 195 0.36 -2.99 19.59
C TRP A 195 0.30 -2.53 21.05
N ASP A 196 0.37 -3.48 21.99
CA ASP A 196 0.12 -3.29 23.42
C ASP A 196 1.41 -2.93 24.23
N ALA A 197 2.61 -3.27 23.75
CA ALA A 197 3.85 -3.23 24.53
C ALA A 197 4.56 -1.86 24.66
N ALA A 198 4.25 -0.87 23.82
CA ALA A 198 5.01 0.38 23.73
C ALA A 198 4.14 1.63 23.88
N GLU A 199 4.78 2.79 24.09
CA GLU A 199 4.13 4.08 23.90
C GLU A 199 3.47 4.09 22.50
N PRO A 200 2.18 4.41 22.39
CA PRO A 200 1.49 4.34 21.11
C PRO A 200 2.20 5.20 20.05
N THR A 201 2.63 4.56 18.95
CA THR A 201 3.22 5.22 17.78
C THR A 201 2.45 4.89 16.51
N LEU A 202 2.62 5.74 15.49
CA LEU A 202 2.15 5.43 14.14
C LEU A 202 3.04 4.33 13.55
N ARG A 203 2.41 3.30 12.97
CA ARG A 203 3.09 2.09 12.51
C ARG A 203 3.07 1.97 10.99
N TRP A 204 3.91 1.08 10.47
CA TRP A 204 3.90 0.63 9.07
C TRP A 204 3.91 1.78 8.06
N ASN A 205 4.83 2.72 8.27
CA ASN A 205 5.09 3.92 7.47
C ASN A 205 3.99 5.01 7.53
N ALA A 206 2.99 4.90 8.39
CA ALA A 206 2.00 5.96 8.59
C ALA A 206 2.66 7.28 9.05
N VAL A 207 2.15 8.39 8.52
CA VAL A 207 2.55 9.74 8.93
C VAL A 207 1.33 10.49 9.46
N ASP A 208 1.54 11.26 10.54
CA ASP A 208 0.48 12.07 11.16
C ASP A 208 -0.07 13.07 10.14
N PRO A 209 -1.35 12.98 9.75
CA PRO A 209 -1.94 13.85 8.73
C PRO A 209 -1.99 15.33 9.14
N ARG A 210 -1.79 15.64 10.42
CA ARG A 210 -1.78 17.01 10.97
C ARG A 210 -0.40 17.65 10.88
N ARG A 211 0.66 16.84 10.80
CA ARG A 211 2.03 17.33 10.59
C ARG A 211 2.24 17.59 9.12
N ARG A 212 1.76 18.75 8.64
CA ARG A 212 2.22 19.29 7.35
C ARG A 212 3.69 19.69 7.52
N SER A 213 4.58 19.09 6.74
CA SER A 213 5.93 19.58 6.51
C SER A 213 5.95 20.75 5.53
#